data_AF-A0A9J6GPG2-F1
#
_entry.id   AF-A0A9J6GPG2-F1
#
_cell.length_a   1.000
_cell.length_b   1.000
_cell.length_c   1.000
_cell.angle_alpha   90.00
_cell.angle_beta   90.00
_cell.angle_gamma   90.00
#
_symmetry.space_group_name_H-M   'P 1'
#
loop_
_entity.id
_entity.type
_entity.pdbx_description
1 polymer ?
#
loop_
_entity_poly.entity_id
_entity_poly.type
_entity_poly.pdbx_seq_one_letter_code
_entity_poly.pdbx_strand_id
1 'polypeptide(L)'
;MPRRQVPFSTAKEIGAAAGVSASVSTIKRRLAERKLKSHVAAQKPRLSVSNKTARLNFATEHASWTMDDWKTVLFSDESTFTTRWDQKQL
;
A
#
# COMPACT_ATOMS: atom_id res chain seq x y z
N MET A 1 7.49 8.95 -15.99
CA MET A 1 6.57 8.33 -14.99
C MET A 1 6.26 9.34 -13.89
N PRO A 2 4.99 9.66 -13.58
CA PRO A 2 4.66 10.65 -12.57
C PRO A 2 4.95 10.14 -11.14
N ARG A 3 5.52 11.03 -10.32
CA ARG A 3 5.93 10.79 -8.93
C ARG A 3 4.73 10.33 -8.08
N ARG A 4 4.93 9.30 -7.24
CA ARG A 4 3.90 8.82 -6.30
C ARG A 4 3.59 9.92 -5.27
N GLN A 5 2.37 10.43 -5.24
CA GLN A 5 1.88 11.24 -4.12
C GLN A 5 1.82 10.35 -2.89
N VAL A 6 2.63 10.67 -1.89
CA VAL A 6 2.57 10.02 -0.57
C VAL A 6 1.73 10.92 0.34
N PRO A 7 0.69 10.39 1.01
CA PRO A 7 -0.18 11.18 1.89
C PRO A 7 0.48 11.46 3.25
N PHE A 8 1.81 11.38 3.33
CA PHE A 8 2.59 11.46 4.55
C PHE A 8 3.55 12.63 4.46
N SER A 9 3.54 13.47 5.50
CA SER A 9 4.46 14.59 5.63
C SER A 9 5.76 14.17 6.31
N THR A 10 6.86 14.76 5.89
CA THR A 10 8.16 14.62 6.54
C THR A 10 8.19 15.41 7.86
N ALA A 11 9.10 15.06 8.77
CA ALA A 11 9.28 15.82 10.02
C ALA A 11 9.60 17.31 9.78
N LYS A 12 10.26 17.65 8.66
CA LYS A 12 10.54 19.04 8.28
C LYS A 12 9.25 19.78 7.89
N GLU A 13 8.43 19.16 7.05
CA GLU A 13 7.14 19.72 6.63
C GLU A 13 6.18 19.86 7.82
N ILE A 14 6.19 18.90 8.75
CA ILE A 14 5.42 18.97 10.00
C ILE A 14 5.87 20.18 10.84
N GLY A 15 7.18 20.39 10.99
CA GLY A 15 7.71 21.54 11.71
C GLY A 15 7.32 22.87 11.08
N ALA A 16 7.42 22.97 9.75
CA ALA A 16 7.05 24.16 9.00
C ALA A 16 5.54 24.45 9.11
N ALA A 17 4.68 23.43 8.95
CA ALA A 17 3.24 23.56 9.08
C ALA A 17 2.79 23.94 10.50
N ALA A 18 3.54 23.49 11.52
CA ALA A 18 3.29 23.85 12.92
C ALA A 18 3.90 25.20 13.33
N GLY A 19 4.63 25.90 12.45
CA GLY A 19 5.30 27.16 12.77
C GLY A 19 6.43 27.02 13.80
N VAL A 20 6.99 25.82 13.98
CA VAL A 20 8.00 25.55 15.00
C VAL A 20 9.39 25.79 14.44
N SER A 21 10.10 26.79 14.98
CA SER A 21 11.52 27.01 14.71
C SER A 21 12.38 26.07 15.58
N ALA A 22 12.55 24.83 15.14
CA ALA A 22 13.41 23.84 15.79
C ALA A 22 14.11 22.96 14.75
N SER A 23 15.21 22.32 15.17
CA SER A 23 15.89 21.34 14.32
C SER A 23 14.99 20.13 14.04
N VAL A 24 15.17 19.51 12.87
CA VAL A 24 14.44 18.29 12.47
C VAL A 24 14.60 17.17 13.51
N SER A 25 15.77 17.08 14.16
CA SER A 25 16.04 16.11 15.23
C SER A 25 15.14 16.33 16.44
N THR A 26 14.95 17.59 16.86
CA THR A 26 14.02 17.94 17.95
C THR A 26 12.59 17.59 17.59
N ILE A 27 12.16 17.89 16.36
CA ILE A 27 10.81 17.56 15.88
C ILE A 27 10.59 16.04 15.90
N LYS A 28 11.54 15.26 15.35
CA LYS A 28 11.48 13.78 15.39
C LYS A 28 11.39 13.24 16.81
N ARG A 29 12.15 13.80 17.76
CA ARG A 29 12.11 13.40 19.17
C ARG A 29 10.73 13.65 19.78
N ARG A 30 10.14 14.83 19.58
CA ARG A 30 8.79 15.17 20.07
C ARG A 30 7.71 14.27 19.45
N LEU A 31 7.83 13.94 18.16
CA LEU A 31 6.93 12.98 17.50
C LEU A 31 7.04 11.59 18.16
N ALA A 32 8.27 11.12 18.43
CA ALA A 32 8.51 9.84 19.08
C ALA A 32 7.98 9.78 20.52
N GLU A 33 8.13 10.86 21.31
CA GLU A 33 7.52 11.00 22.65
C GLU A 33 5.99 10.82 22.61
N ARG A 34 5.36 11.25 21.51
CA ARG A 34 3.93 11.07 21.24
C ARG A 34 3.60 9.75 20.52
N LYS A 35 4.57 8.83 20.42
CA LYS A 35 4.45 7.52 19.73
C LYS A 35 4.14 7.62 18.22
N LEU A 36 4.43 8.76 17.60
CA LEU A 36 4.31 8.97 16.16
C LEU A 36 5.63 8.57 15.46
N LYS A 37 5.62 7.40 14.83
CA LYS A 37 6.79 6.84 14.12
C LYS A 37 6.64 6.97 12.61
N SER A 38 7.77 7.07 11.92
CA SER A 38 7.81 6.99 10.46
C SER A 38 7.71 5.54 10.00
N HIS A 39 6.92 5.29 8.96
CA HIS A 39 6.80 3.98 8.31
C HIS A 39 7.00 4.08 6.80
N VAL A 40 7.54 3.01 6.20
CA VAL A 40 7.54 2.87 4.74
C VAL A 40 6.13 2.46 4.32
N ALA A 41 5.51 3.29 3.49
CA ALA A 41 4.17 3.02 3.01
C ALA A 41 4.16 1.83 2.05
N ALA A 42 3.28 0.86 2.29
CA ALA A 42 3.16 -0.36 1.50
C ALA A 42 3.08 -0.08 -0.02
N GLN A 43 3.74 -0.94 -0.79
CA GLN A 43 3.60 -0.96 -2.24
C GLN A 43 2.28 -1.67 -2.56
N LYS A 44 1.41 -0.99 -3.31
CA LYS A 44 0.13 -1.53 -3.77
C LYS A 44 0.00 -1.21 -5.26
N PRO A 45 -0.52 -2.13 -6.08
CA PRO A 45 -0.82 -1.83 -7.47
C PRO A 45 -1.84 -0.69 -7.54
N ARG A 46 -1.72 0.16 -8.56
CA ARG A 46 -2.69 1.23 -8.80
C ARG A 46 -3.99 0.58 -9.28
N LEU A 47 -5.09 0.85 -8.57
CA LEU A 47 -6.42 0.44 -8.99
C LEU A 47 -7.07 1.58 -9.76
N SER A 48 -7.52 1.31 -10.98
CA SER A 48 -8.43 2.19 -11.71
C SER A 48 -9.76 2.33 -10.95
N VAL A 49 -10.55 3.35 -11.29
CA VAL A 49 -11.89 3.52 -10.71
C VAL A 49 -12.77 2.31 -11.01
N SER A 50 -12.72 1.79 -12.24
CA SER A 50 -13.46 0.58 -12.63
C SER A 50 -13.08 -0.64 -11.77
N ASN A 51 -11.78 -0.86 -11.55
CA ASN A 51 -11.31 -2.00 -10.75
C ASN A 51 -11.71 -1.87 -9.27
N LYS A 52 -11.79 -0.64 -8.74
CA LYS A 52 -12.29 -0.41 -7.37
C LYS A 52 -13.77 -0.79 -7.25
N THR A 53 -14.59 -0.33 -8.19
CA THR A 53 -16.02 -0.64 -8.21
C THR A 53 -16.26 -2.13 -8.38
N ALA A 54 -15.60 -2.78 -9.33
CA ALA A 54 -15.74 -4.22 -9.56
C ALA A 54 -15.36 -5.04 -8.33
N ARG A 55 -14.25 -4.68 -7.66
CA ARG A 55 -13.82 -5.34 -6.41
C ARG A 55 -14.81 -5.14 -5.27
N LEU A 56 -15.39 -3.93 -5.14
CA LEU A 56 -16.37 -3.64 -4.11
C LEU A 56 -17.67 -4.43 -4.33
N ASN A 57 -18.16 -4.47 -5.57
CA ASN A 57 -19.35 -5.23 -5.93
C ASN A 57 -19.14 -6.72 -5.64
N PHE A 58 -18.04 -7.30 -6.11
CA PHE A 58 -17.68 -8.69 -5.84
C PHE A 58 -17.67 -8.99 -4.33
N ALA A 59 -17.00 -8.15 -3.53
CA ALA A 59 -16.93 -8.34 -2.09
C ALA A 59 -18.31 -8.23 -1.41
N THR A 60 -19.19 -7.35 -1.91
CA THR A 60 -20.54 -7.17 -1.36
C THR A 60 -21.44 -8.34 -1.72
N GLU A 61 -21.40 -8.79 -2.98
CA GLU A 61 -22.17 -9.93 -3.49
C GLU A 61 -21.83 -11.24 -2.75
N HIS A 62 -20.55 -11.41 -2.38
CA HIS A 62 -20.06 -12.62 -1.72
C HIS A 62 -19.88 -12.43 -0.19
N ALA A 63 -20.40 -11.34 0.38
CA ALA A 63 -20.19 -11.02 1.80
C ALA A 63 -20.84 -12.03 2.75
N SER A 64 -21.94 -12.66 2.34
CA SER A 64 -22.66 -13.67 3.12
C SER A 64 -22.25 -15.11 2.78
N TRP A 65 -21.29 -15.30 1.88
CA TRP A 65 -20.87 -16.63 1.47
C TRP A 65 -20.20 -17.37 2.62
N THR A 66 -20.60 -18.62 2.77
CA THR A 66 -20.04 -19.55 3.75
C THR A 66 -18.83 -20.28 3.18
N MET A 67 -18.12 -21.00 4.04
CA MET A 67 -17.00 -21.85 3.60
C MET A 67 -17.45 -22.92 2.60
N ASP A 68 -18.68 -23.43 2.72
CA ASP A 68 -19.19 -24.45 1.80
C ASP A 68 -19.48 -23.87 0.41
N ASP A 69 -19.96 -22.62 0.34
CA ASP A 69 -20.12 -21.91 -0.93
C ASP A 69 -18.76 -21.73 -1.63
N TRP A 70 -17.72 -21.30 -0.89
CA TRP A 70 -16.38 -21.14 -1.45
C TRP A 70 -15.74 -22.45 -1.92
N LYS A 71 -16.06 -23.59 -1.30
CA LYS A 71 -15.56 -24.90 -1.74
C LYS A 71 -16.05 -25.30 -3.13
N THR A 72 -17.15 -24.70 -3.61
CA THR A 72 -17.66 -24.95 -4.96
C THR A 72 -16.93 -24.15 -6.04
N VAL A 73 -16.10 -23.18 -5.66
CA VAL A 73 -15.39 -22.30 -6.60
C VAL A 73 -14.03 -22.91 -6.95
N LEU A 74 -13.83 -23.16 -8.24
CA LEU A 74 -12.52 -23.50 -8.79
C LEU A 74 -11.80 -22.23 -9.26
N PHE A 75 -10.77 -21.81 -8.54
CA PHE A 75 -9.91 -20.71 -8.96
C PHE A 75 -8.80 -21.20 -9.90
N SER A 76 -8.49 -20.41 -10.93
CA SER A 76 -7.38 -20.64 -11.85
C SER A 76 -6.65 -19.33 -12.13
N ASP A 77 -5.33 -19.37 -12.22
CA ASP A 77 -4.49 -18.23 -12.59
C ASP A 77 -3.21 -18.75 -13.27
N GLU A 78 -2.55 -17.89 -14.04
CA GLU A 78 -1.28 -18.18 -14.66
C GLU A 78 -0.14 -17.44 -13.95
N SER A 79 0.99 -18.11 -13.74
CA SER A 79 2.17 -17.49 -13.15
C SER A 79 3.41 -17.76 -14.00
N THR A 80 4.20 -16.72 -14.23
CA THR A 80 5.46 -16.84 -14.96
C THR A 80 6.57 -17.30 -14.01
N PHE A 81 7.21 -18.42 -14.34
CA PHE A 81 8.39 -18.92 -13.64
C PHE A 81 9.61 -18.69 -14.51
N THR A 82 10.65 -18.08 -13.95
CA THR A 82 11.93 -17.93 -14.63
C THR A 82 12.91 -18.94 -14.04
N THR A 83 13.47 -19.79 -14.89
CA THR A 83 14.51 -20.74 -14.51
C THR A 83 15.89 -20.15 -14.75
N ARG A 84 16.94 -20.73 -14.15
CA ARG A 84 18.33 -20.30 -14.40
C ARG A 84 18.75 -20.39 -15.87
N TRP A 85 18.04 -21.18 -16.68
CA TRP A 85 18.31 -21.36 -18.11
C TRP A 85 17.81 -20.18 -18.95
N ASP A 86 16.74 -19.51 -18.49
CA ASP A 86 16.18 -18.31 -19.13
C ASP A 86 17.07 -17.07 -18.93
N GLN A 87 17.99 -17.10 -17.95
CA GLN A 87 18.91 -16.00 -17.66
C GLN A 87 20.11 -15.92 -18.60
N LYS A 88 20.37 -16.95 -19.43
CA LYS A 88 21.48 -16.98 -20.41
C LYS A 88 21.12 -16.40 -21.78
N GLN A 89 19.87 -15.94 -21.95
CA GLN A 89 19.35 -15.40 -23.22
C GLN A 89 19.21 -13.86 -23.18
N LEU A 90 19.81 -13.20 -22.19
CA LEU A 90 19.95 -11.73 -22.09
C LEU A 90 21.42 -11.32 -22.23
#